data_AF-A0A1F7FX75-F1
#
_entry.id   AF-A0A1F7FX75-F1
#
_cell.length_a   1.000
_cell.length_b   1.000
_cell.length_c   1.000
_cell.angle_alpha   90.00
_cell.angle_beta   90.00
_cell.angle_gamma   90.00
#
_symmetry.space_group_name_H-M   'P 1'
#
loop_
_entity.id
_entity.type
_entity.pdbx_description
1 polymer ?
#
loop_
_entity_poly.entity_id
_entity_poly.type
_entity_poly.pdbx_seq_one_letter_code
_entity_poly.pdbx_strand_id
1 'polypeptide(L)' 'MLKDFFGKKVKVINLGIASFADDLRKQGVETVHTDWRPPAGGNKKIQALLTKVANWQSKVKSAKGAR' A
#
# COMPACT_ATOMS: atom_id res chain seq x y z
N MET A 1 -14.18 -1.48 22.43
CA MET A 1 -13.74 -2.89 22.61
C MET A 1 -14.25 -3.70 21.42
N LEU A 2 -13.69 -4.87 21.08
CA LEU A 2 -14.02 -5.65 19.86
C LEU A 2 -15.54 -5.80 19.57
N LYS A 3 -16.36 -5.82 20.62
CA LYS A 3 -17.84 -5.85 20.60
C LYS A 3 -18.47 -4.76 19.72
N ASP A 4 -17.85 -3.59 19.64
CA ASP A 4 -18.38 -2.41 18.93
C ASP A 4 -18.33 -2.55 17.40
N PHE A 5 -17.68 -3.61 16.89
CA PHE A 5 -17.53 -3.87 15.45
C PHE A 5 -18.49 -4.95 14.93
N PHE A 6 -19.04 -5.81 15.79
CA PHE A 6 -19.96 -6.87 15.35
C PHE A 6 -21.28 -6.26 14.85
N GLY A 7 -21.82 -6.82 13.76
CA GLY A 7 -23.06 -6.35 13.12
C GLY A 7 -22.92 -5.11 12.22
N LYS A 8 -21.73 -4.49 12.16
CA LYS A 8 -21.45 -3.40 11.22
C LYS A 8 -21.07 -3.95 9.85
N LYS A 9 -21.41 -3.20 8.80
CA LYS A 9 -20.99 -3.52 7.43
C LYS A 9 -19.46 -3.49 7.34
N VAL A 10 -18.86 -4.60 6.93
CA VAL A 10 -17.43 -4.70 6.71
C VAL A 10 -17.09 -4.24 5.29
N LYS A 11 -16.05 -3.42 5.16
CA LYS A 11 -15.44 -3.05 3.88
C LYS A 11 -14.04 -3.63 3.83
N VAL A 12 -13.68 -4.26 2.72
CA VAL A 12 -12.41 -4.98 2.59
C VAL A 12 -11.52 -4.29 1.55
N ILE A 13 -10.24 -4.11 1.90
CA ILE A 13 -9.18 -3.78 0.95
C ILE A 13 -8.34 -5.06 0.80
N ASN A 14 -8.46 -5.72 -0.35
CA ASN A 14 -7.71 -6.94 -0.64
C ASN A 14 -6.31 -6.62 -1.18
N LEU A 15 -5.30 -7.04 -0.43
CA LEU A 15 -3.89 -7.04 -0.82
C LEU A 15 -3.46 -8.49 -1.06
N GLY A 16 -3.01 -8.82 -2.27
CA GLY A 16 -2.57 -10.17 -2.62
C GLY A 16 -3.21 -10.68 -3.89
N ILE A 17 -3.65 -11.94 -3.90
CA ILE A 17 -4.22 -12.56 -5.10
C ILE A 17 -5.63 -12.03 -5.40
N ALA A 18 -5.93 -11.81 -6.68
CA ALA A 18 -7.20 -11.27 -7.14
C ALA A 18 -8.40 -12.18 -6.81
N SER A 19 -8.20 -13.50 -6.86
CA SER A 19 -9.26 -14.49 -6.59
C SER A 19 -9.91 -14.32 -5.23
N PHE A 20 -9.15 -13.90 -4.21
CA PHE A 20 -9.70 -13.67 -2.87
C PHE A 20 -10.68 -12.49 -2.83
N ALA A 21 -10.40 -11.43 -3.60
CA ALA A 21 -11.36 -10.33 -3.75
C ALA A 21 -12.61 -10.77 -4.50
N ASP A 22 -12.47 -11.65 -5.50
CA ASP A 22 -13.60 -12.16 -6.27
C ASP A 22 -14.52 -13.02 -5.42
N ASP A 23 -13.96 -13.87 -4.55
CA ASP A 23 -14.74 -14.70 -3.64
C ASP A 23 -15.50 -13.87 -2.60
N LEU A 24 -14.91 -12.78 -2.10
CA LEU A 24 -15.58 -11.83 -1.22
C LEU A 24 -16.72 -11.06 -1.92
N ARG A 25 -16.51 -10.65 -3.17
CA ARG A 25 -17.54 -9.99 -3.98
C ARG A 25 -18.73 -10.90 -4.24
N LYS A 26 -18.50 -12.20 -4.52
CA LYS A 26 -19.58 -13.19 -4.68
C LYS A 26 -20.43 -13.34 -3.41
N GLN A 27 -19.84 -13.12 -2.25
CA GLN A 27 -20.54 -13.12 -0.95
C GLN A 27 -21.23 -11.78 -0.63
N GLY A 28 -21.22 -10.82 -1.56
CA GLY A 28 -21.84 -9.51 -1.39
C GLY A 28 -21.04 -8.53 -0.52
N VAL A 29 -19.76 -8.82 -0.23
CA VAL A 29 -18.91 -7.96 0.59
C VAL A 29 -18.32 -6.83 -0.26
N GLU A 30 -18.44 -5.58 0.21
CA GLU A 30 -17.85 -4.41 -0.43
C GLU A 30 -16.32 -4.49 -0.40
N THR A 31 -15.72 -4.79 -1.56
CA THR A 31 -14.29 -5.16 -1.65
C THR A 31 -13.57 -4.39 -2.76
N VAL A 32 -12.54 -3.64 -2.38
CA VAL A 32 -11.57 -3.01 -3.29
C VAL A 32 -10.34 -3.91 -3.37
N HIS A 33 -9.90 -4.24 -4.59
CA HIS A 33 -8.65 -4.97 -4.78
C HIS A 33 -7.56 -4.01 -5.23
N THR A 34 -6.40 -4.11 -4.60
CA THR A 34 -5.23 -3.30 -4.93
C THR A 34 -4.27 -4.11 -5.79
N ASP A 35 -3.88 -3.58 -6.96
CA ASP A 35 -2.75 -4.08 -7.76
C ASP A 35 -1.43 -3.62 -7.10
N TRP A 36 -1.21 -4.10 -5.88
CA TRP A 36 -0.02 -3.76 -5.12
C TRP A 36 1.18 -4.56 -5.62
N ARG A 37 2.33 -3.89 -5.72
CA ARG A 37 3.61 -4.51 -6.07
C ARG A 37 4.70 -3.98 -5.14
N PRO A 38 5.72 -4.79 -4.80
CA PRO A 38 6.85 -4.32 -4.01
C PRO A 38 7.59 -3.18 -4.76
N PRO A 39 8.20 -2.23 -4.03
CA PRO A 39 8.98 -1.16 -4.64
C PRO A 39 10.00 -1.69 -5.65
N ALA A 40 10.11 -1.00 -6.79
CA ALA A 40 10.93 -1.43 -7.92
C ALA A 40 10.69 -2.90 -8.37
N GLY A 41 9.46 -3.40 -8.22
CA GLY A 41 9.10 -4.78 -8.56
C GLY A 41 9.82 -5.83 -7.73
N GLY A 42 10.36 -5.47 -6.55
CA GLY A 42 11.15 -6.38 -5.71
C GLY A 42 12.64 -6.43 -6.05
N ASN A 43 13.11 -5.69 -7.06
CA ASN A 43 14.53 -5.69 -7.40
C ASN A 43 15.35 -4.91 -6.37
N LYS A 44 16.09 -5.64 -5.53
CA LYS A 44 16.91 -5.09 -4.44
C LYS A 44 17.93 -4.03 -4.91
N LYS A 45 18.53 -4.21 -6.10
CA LYS A 45 19.50 -3.24 -6.64
C LYS A 45 18.82 -1.91 -6.96
N ILE A 46 17.67 -1.96 -7.64
CA ILE A 46 16.91 -0.75 -7.99
C ILE A 46 16.36 -0.08 -6.74
N GLN A 47 15.84 -0.85 -5.77
CA GLN A 47 15.40 -0.29 -4.48
C GLN A 47 16.52 0.49 -3.79
N ALA A 48 17.73 -0.05 -3.72
CA ALA A 48 18.87 0.63 -3.11
C ALA A 48 19.22 1.94 -3.85
N LEU A 49 19.12 1.97 -5.18
CA LEU A 49 19.34 3.19 -5.97
C LEU A 49 18.25 4.23 -5.71
N LEU A 50 16.98 3.84 -5.70
CA LEU A 50 15.87 4.74 -5.39
C LEU A 50 15.99 5.35 -3.99
N THR A 51 16.40 4.56 -2.99
CA THR A 51 16.65 5.06 -1.63
C THR A 51 17.76 6.12 -1.61
N LYS A 52 18.85 5.92 -2.36
CA LYS A 52 19.92 6.93 -2.48
C LYS A 52 19.42 8.22 -3.10
N VAL A 53 18.61 8.14 -4.16
CA VAL A 53 18.01 9.30 -4.82
C VAL A 53 17.07 10.05 -3.87
N ALA A 54 16.19 9.33 -3.16
CA ALA A 54 15.27 9.92 -2.20
C ALA A 54 16.01 10.65 -1.06
N ASN A 55 17.07 10.05 -0.54
CA ASN A 55 17.92 10.67 0.50
C ASN A 55 18.59 11.95 -0.01
N TRP A 56 19.09 11.95 -1.24
CA TRP A 56 19.67 13.15 -1.85
C TRP A 56 18.63 14.26 -2.04
N GLN A 57 17.44 13.91 -2.56
CA GLN A 57 16.34 14.87 -2.74
C GLN A 57 15.90 15.51 -1.42
N SER A 58 15.88 14.73 -0.33
CA SER A 58 15.58 15.24 1.01
C SER A 58 16.60 16.29 1.47
N LYS A 59 17.91 16.00 1.33
CA LYS A 59 18.99 16.93 1.66
C LYS A 59 18.93 18.23 0.84
N VAL A 60 18.62 18.13 -0.45
CA VAL A 60 18.48 19.31 -1.32
C VAL A 60 17.28 20.16 -0.89
N LYS A 61 16.15 19.54 -0.56
CA LYS A 61 14.96 20.27 -0.08
C LYS A 61 15.24 20.99 1.25
N SER A 62 15.88 20.33 2.21
CA SER A 62 16.22 20.95 3.50
C SER A 62 17.21 22.11 3.34
N ALA A 63 18.18 21.99 2.43
CA ALA A 63 19.13 23.07 2.15
C ALA A 63 18.49 24.29 1.45
N LYS A 64 17.43 24.07 0.65
CA LYS A 64 16.69 25.15 -0.02
C LYS A 64 15.68 25.86 0.88
N GLY A 65 15.10 25.16 1.87
CA GLY A 65 14.15 25.74 2.83
C GLY A 65 14.79 26.45 4.02
N ALA A 66 16.13 26.41 4.15
CA ALA A 66 16.89 27.12 5.18
C ALA A 66 17.39 28.51 4.71
N ARG A 67 16.95 28.98 3.54
CA ARG A 67 17.22 30.31 2.99
C ARG A 67 15.93 31.12 2.90
#